data_AF-A0A2C9D7X3-F1
#
_entry.id   AF-A0A2C9D7X3-F1
#
_cell.length_a   1.000
_cell.length_b   1.000
_cell.length_c   1.000
_cell.angle_alpha   90.00
_cell.angle_beta   90.00
_cell.angle_gamma   90.00
#
_symmetry.space_group_name_H-M   'P 1'
#
loop_
_entity.id
_entity.type
_entity.pdbx_description
1 polymer ?
#
loop_
_entity_poly.entity_id
_entity_poly.type
_entity_poly.pdbx_seq_one_letter_code
_entity_poly.pdbx_strand_id
1 'polypeptide(L)'
;MAVPALGKTFASVFAALIAVAGFALPARADVDGPAAAAINDQLEKTILQCFSMGEEKPCKMSELFLNGSVFYGDYSGDGVDDAVAFLYMQNAGGGNSFDINIWAFKGAAGGFAFDREVQDVFGTEPRNAKFSKGKLAITTTMPKPGDPRCCPTGKKTWTIGLK
;
A
#
# COMPACT_ATOMS: atom_id res chain seq x y z
N MET A 1 -45.75 -11.04 -62.94
CA MET A 1 -45.89 -11.97 -61.79
C MET A 1 -44.62 -11.89 -60.97
N ALA A 2 -44.77 -11.79 -59.66
CA ALA A 2 -43.78 -11.31 -58.70
C ALA A 2 -42.66 -12.31 -58.41
N VAL A 3 -41.44 -11.79 -58.21
CA VAL A 3 -40.39 -12.37 -57.36
C VAL A 3 -39.59 -11.21 -56.75
N PRO A 4 -39.65 -10.96 -55.43
CA PRO A 4 -38.66 -10.12 -54.76
C PRO A 4 -37.53 -10.96 -54.16
N ALA A 5 -36.34 -10.37 -54.18
CA ALA A 5 -35.06 -10.95 -53.79
C ALA A 5 -34.92 -11.18 -52.28
N LEU A 6 -34.22 -12.26 -51.95
CA LEU A 6 -33.74 -12.66 -50.63
C LEU A 6 -32.41 -11.93 -50.35
N GLY A 7 -32.27 -11.19 -49.25
CA GLY A 7 -31.03 -10.47 -48.95
C GLY A 7 -30.94 -9.96 -47.51
N LYS A 8 -30.33 -10.77 -46.65
CA LYS A 8 -30.10 -10.61 -45.21
C LYS A 8 -29.30 -9.35 -44.84
N THR A 9 -29.61 -8.71 -43.71
CA THR A 9 -28.64 -8.44 -42.63
C THR A 9 -29.32 -7.92 -41.37
N PHE A 10 -29.37 -8.77 -40.34
CA PHE A 10 -29.65 -8.37 -38.95
C PHE A 10 -28.40 -7.69 -38.40
N ALA A 11 -28.49 -6.41 -38.03
CA ALA A 11 -27.48 -5.75 -37.22
C ALA A 11 -27.73 -6.09 -35.75
N SER A 12 -27.13 -7.19 -35.28
CA SER A 12 -27.05 -7.48 -33.84
C SER A 12 -25.94 -6.65 -33.22
N VAL A 13 -26.31 -5.56 -32.54
CA VAL A 13 -25.40 -4.84 -31.65
C VAL A 13 -25.23 -5.68 -30.39
N PHE A 14 -24.11 -6.39 -30.29
CA PHE A 14 -23.68 -7.02 -29.04
C PHE A 14 -23.16 -5.93 -28.10
N ALA A 15 -23.99 -5.52 -27.15
CA ALA A 15 -23.52 -4.80 -25.97
C ALA A 15 -22.73 -5.78 -25.09
N ALA A 16 -21.39 -5.67 -25.11
CA ALA A 16 -20.54 -6.37 -24.17
C ALA A 16 -20.71 -5.74 -22.79
N LEU A 17 -21.51 -6.38 -21.93
CA LEU A 17 -21.60 -6.07 -20.51
C LEU A 17 -20.28 -6.54 -19.87
N ILE A 18 -19.37 -5.61 -19.58
CA ILE A 18 -18.21 -5.90 -18.73
C ILE A 18 -18.73 -5.97 -17.30
N ALA A 19 -19.03 -7.18 -16.82
CA ALA A 19 -19.28 -7.45 -15.43
C ALA A 19 -17.95 -7.39 -14.67
N VAL A 20 -17.66 -6.25 -14.05
CA VAL A 20 -16.58 -6.15 -13.06
C VAL A 20 -17.09 -6.91 -11.83
N ALA A 21 -16.61 -8.13 -11.63
CA ALA A 21 -16.81 -8.86 -10.39
C ALA A 21 -16.05 -8.13 -9.29
N GLY A 22 -16.75 -7.23 -8.58
CA GLY A 22 -16.24 -6.62 -7.36
C GLY A 22 -16.17 -7.68 -6.28
N PHE A 23 -14.98 -8.25 -6.07
CA PHE A 23 -14.69 -8.92 -4.81
C PHE A 23 -14.66 -7.85 -3.73
N ALA A 24 -15.77 -7.71 -3.00
CA ALA A 24 -15.81 -6.95 -1.76
C ALA A 24 -14.98 -7.73 -0.72
N LEU A 25 -13.67 -7.50 -0.72
CA LEU A 25 -12.83 -7.81 0.43
C LEU A 25 -13.31 -6.96 1.61
N PRO A 26 -13.28 -7.48 2.86
CA PRO A 26 -13.59 -6.67 4.02
C PRO A 26 -12.63 -5.48 4.05
N ALA A 27 -13.19 -4.27 3.94
CA ALA A 27 -12.43 -3.05 4.12
C ALA A 27 -11.94 -3.01 5.57
N ARG A 28 -10.66 -3.35 5.80
CA ARG A 28 -9.96 -2.88 6.99
C ARG A 28 -9.82 -1.37 6.84
N ALA A 29 -10.35 -0.62 7.80
CA ALA A 29 -10.56 0.83 7.72
C ALA A 29 -9.28 1.67 7.92
N ASP A 30 -8.11 1.06 7.85
CA ASP A 30 -6.89 1.67 8.41
C ASP A 30 -5.90 2.14 7.33
N VAL A 31 -6.18 1.84 6.05
CA VAL A 31 -5.46 2.39 4.88
C VAL A 31 -6.42 2.70 3.75
N ASP A 32 -6.53 3.98 3.39
CA ASP A 32 -7.39 4.45 2.30
C ASP A 32 -6.64 4.60 0.97
N GLY A 33 -7.41 4.53 -0.12
CA GLY A 33 -6.99 4.92 -1.46
C GLY A 33 -6.77 3.76 -2.45
N PRO A 34 -6.32 4.07 -3.67
CA PRO A 34 -6.23 3.11 -4.77
C PRO A 34 -5.39 1.85 -4.49
N ALA A 35 -4.37 1.95 -3.62
CA ALA A 35 -3.51 0.81 -3.27
C ALA A 35 -4.03 -0.04 -2.10
N ALA A 36 -5.14 0.33 -1.45
CA ALA A 36 -5.62 -0.32 -0.22
C ALA A 36 -5.81 -1.83 -0.36
N ALA A 37 -6.35 -2.30 -1.49
CA ALA A 37 -6.55 -3.73 -1.73
C ALA A 37 -5.21 -4.51 -1.77
N ALA A 38 -4.19 -3.95 -2.42
CA ALA A 38 -2.86 -4.57 -2.51
C ALA A 38 -2.13 -4.56 -1.17
N ILE A 39 -2.28 -3.49 -0.39
CA ILE A 39 -1.71 -3.38 0.95
C ILE A 39 -2.34 -4.41 1.90
N ASN A 40 -3.67 -4.49 1.92
CA ASN A 40 -4.39 -5.44 2.76
C ASN A 40 -4.07 -6.90 2.39
N ASP A 41 -3.97 -7.21 1.09
CA ASP A 41 -3.55 -8.53 0.63
C ASP A 41 -2.12 -8.88 1.09
N GLN A 42 -1.18 -7.92 1.01
CA GLN A 42 0.18 -8.13 1.50
C GLN A 42 0.25 -8.29 3.03
N LEU A 43 -0.55 -7.55 3.79
CA LEU A 43 -0.67 -7.69 5.24
C LEU A 43 -1.17 -9.08 5.65
N GLU A 44 -2.15 -9.63 4.93
CA GLU A 44 -2.72 -10.95 5.19
C GLU A 44 -1.77 -12.10 4.84
N LYS A 45 -0.93 -11.91 3.81
CA LYS A 45 0.05 -12.89 3.34
C LYS A 45 1.33 -12.91 4.17
N THR A 46 1.67 -11.81 4.82
CA THR A 46 2.93 -11.68 5.56
C THR A 46 2.79 -12.31 6.94
N ILE A 47 3.52 -13.40 7.17
CA ILE A 47 3.60 -14.09 8.48
C ILE A 47 4.89 -13.69 9.19
N LEU A 48 4.76 -13.30 10.45
CA LEU A 48 5.85 -12.95 11.34
C LEU A 48 5.92 -13.94 12.51
N GLN A 49 7.06 -13.96 13.22
CA GLN A 49 7.15 -14.61 14.52
C GLN A 49 6.80 -13.59 15.59
N CYS A 50 5.67 -13.80 16.28
CA CYS A 50 5.22 -12.96 17.38
C CYS A 50 5.57 -13.60 18.72
N PHE A 51 6.00 -12.77 19.66
CA PHE A 51 6.11 -13.13 21.06
C PHE A 51 4.82 -12.75 21.81
N SER A 52 4.13 -13.73 22.36
CA SER A 52 2.87 -13.55 23.07
C SER A 52 2.83 -14.46 24.28
N MET A 53 2.61 -13.91 25.47
CA MET A 53 2.42 -14.67 26.72
C MET A 53 3.59 -15.62 27.06
N GLY A 54 4.82 -15.28 26.69
CA GLY A 54 5.99 -16.10 26.98
C GLY A 54 6.35 -17.11 25.89
N GLU A 55 5.60 -17.16 24.79
CA GLU A 55 5.81 -18.10 23.69
C GLU A 55 5.96 -17.36 22.35
N GLU A 56 6.83 -17.88 21.49
CA GLU A 56 6.92 -17.47 20.09
C GLU A 56 5.93 -18.28 19.25
N LYS A 57 5.10 -17.59 18.47
CA LYS A 57 4.14 -18.21 17.57
C LYS A 57 4.02 -17.42 16.26
N PRO A 58 3.70 -18.08 15.14
CA PRO A 58 3.40 -17.38 13.90
C PRO A 58 2.15 -16.53 14.06
N CYS A 59 2.19 -15.32 13.53
CA CYS A 59 1.09 -14.36 13.50
C CYS A 59 1.04 -13.66 12.14
N LYS A 60 -0.13 -13.16 11.77
CA LYS A 60 -0.26 -12.34 10.56
C LYS A 60 0.11 -10.90 10.85
N MET A 61 0.76 -10.25 9.91
CA MET A 61 1.03 -8.82 10.03
C MET A 61 -0.25 -7.98 10.12
N SER A 62 -1.34 -8.44 9.50
CA SER A 62 -2.67 -7.82 9.63
C SER A 62 -3.28 -7.87 11.04
N GLU A 63 -2.76 -8.68 11.95
CA GLU A 63 -3.17 -8.73 13.36
C GLU A 63 -2.41 -7.70 14.20
N LEU A 64 -1.22 -7.27 13.76
CA LEU A 64 -0.40 -6.26 14.41
C LEU A 64 -0.65 -4.85 13.89
N PHE A 65 -1.39 -4.72 12.79
CA PHE A 65 -1.54 -3.45 12.10
C PHE A 65 -2.30 -2.42 12.94
N LEU A 66 -1.70 -1.23 13.09
CA LEU A 66 -2.28 -0.12 13.86
C LEU A 66 -2.89 0.93 12.94
N ASN A 67 -2.08 1.47 12.03
CA ASN A 67 -2.51 2.47 11.04
C ASN A 67 -1.43 2.64 9.96
N GLY A 68 -1.79 3.32 8.86
CA GLY A 68 -0.83 3.63 7.81
C GLY A 68 -1.09 4.94 7.09
N SER A 69 -0.11 5.36 6.29
CA SER A 69 -0.22 6.48 5.35
C SER A 69 0.34 6.06 4.00
N VAL A 70 -0.36 6.39 2.93
CA VAL A 70 0.05 6.03 1.57
C VAL A 70 0.32 7.29 0.77
N PHE A 71 1.46 7.29 0.08
CA PHE A 71 1.85 8.35 -0.84
C PHE A 71 1.91 7.79 -2.25
N TYR A 72 1.42 8.56 -3.21
CA TYR A 72 1.33 8.16 -4.61
C TYR A 72 2.24 9.02 -5.48
N GLY A 73 2.85 8.40 -6.47
CA GLY A 73 3.65 9.07 -7.50
C GLY A 73 4.50 8.09 -8.31
N ASP A 74 4.78 8.45 -9.56
CA ASP A 74 5.54 7.63 -10.52
C ASP A 74 7.05 7.57 -10.18
N TYR A 75 7.48 6.52 -9.47
CA TYR A 75 8.91 6.24 -9.26
C TYR A 75 9.48 5.27 -10.29
N SER A 76 8.64 4.46 -10.93
CA SER A 76 9.02 3.52 -11.97
C SER A 76 9.48 4.27 -13.25
N GLY A 77 8.89 5.43 -13.51
CA GLY A 77 9.03 6.26 -14.69
C GLY A 77 8.23 5.77 -15.90
N ASP A 78 7.14 5.04 -15.69
CA ASP A 78 6.28 4.48 -16.74
C ASP A 78 5.01 5.31 -17.02
N GLY A 79 4.83 6.42 -16.28
CA GLY A 79 3.67 7.31 -16.41
C GLY A 79 2.43 6.84 -15.66
N VAL A 80 2.52 5.76 -14.88
CA VAL A 80 1.48 5.30 -13.94
C VAL A 80 1.94 5.61 -12.51
N ASP A 81 1.02 6.10 -11.68
CA ASP A 81 1.35 6.34 -10.27
C ASP A 81 1.64 5.02 -9.55
N ASP A 82 2.79 4.98 -8.89
CA ASP A 82 3.13 3.95 -7.92
C ASP A 82 2.69 4.39 -6.52
N ALA A 83 2.82 3.49 -5.53
CA ALA A 83 2.50 3.79 -4.14
C ALA A 83 3.64 3.42 -3.19
N VAL A 84 3.82 4.22 -2.14
CA VAL A 84 4.66 3.88 -0.98
C VAL A 84 3.82 4.02 0.27
N ALA A 85 3.64 2.91 0.97
CA ALA A 85 2.89 2.80 2.21
C ALA A 85 3.83 2.82 3.41
N PHE A 86 3.56 3.70 4.37
CA PHE A 86 4.17 3.73 5.69
C PHE A 86 3.19 3.10 6.66
N LEU A 87 3.54 1.94 7.21
CA LEU A 87 2.66 1.12 8.02
C LEU A 87 3.22 1.01 9.43
N TYR A 88 2.41 1.31 10.43
CA TYR A 88 2.78 1.17 11.83
C TYR A 88 2.16 -0.09 12.40
N MET A 89 3.00 -0.93 12.99
CA MET A 89 2.64 -2.24 13.53
C MET A 89 2.90 -2.25 15.03
N GLN A 90 2.09 -2.95 15.80
CA GLN A 90 2.49 -3.35 17.14
C GLN A 90 3.78 -4.17 17.04
N ASN A 91 4.74 -3.92 17.94
CA ASN A 91 6.00 -4.65 17.92
C ASN A 91 5.77 -6.15 18.12
N ALA A 92 6.26 -6.97 17.19
CA ALA A 92 6.04 -8.42 17.20
C ALA A 92 6.70 -9.11 18.41
N GLY A 93 7.77 -8.54 18.96
CA GLY A 93 8.41 -9.00 20.21
C GLY A 93 7.67 -8.58 21.49
N GLY A 94 6.57 -7.83 21.37
CA GLY A 94 5.79 -7.31 22.48
C GLY A 94 6.31 -5.98 23.04
N GLY A 95 5.79 -5.58 24.20
CA GLY A 95 6.11 -4.30 24.84
C GLY A 95 5.25 -3.13 24.37
N ASN A 96 5.54 -1.93 24.89
CA ASN A 96 4.81 -0.69 24.58
C ASN A 96 5.56 0.13 23.51
N SER A 97 5.68 -0.45 22.33
CA SER A 97 6.35 0.15 21.16
C SER A 97 5.68 -0.32 19.87
N PHE A 98 5.97 0.38 18.78
CA PHE A 98 5.53 0.02 17.43
C PHE A 98 6.74 -0.13 16.51
N ASP A 99 6.58 -0.95 15.49
CA ASP A 99 7.49 -1.05 14.35
C ASP A 99 6.95 -0.23 13.19
N ILE A 100 7.86 0.20 12.31
CA ILE A 100 7.52 0.85 11.04
C ILE A 100 7.95 -0.06 9.90
N ASN A 101 7.00 -0.38 9.03
CA ASN A 101 7.25 -1.11 7.80
C ASN A 101 6.89 -0.21 6.63
N ILE A 102 7.78 -0.14 5.64
CA ILE A 102 7.56 0.69 4.47
C ILE A 102 7.57 -0.19 3.25
N TRP A 103 6.46 -0.17 2.52
CA TRP A 103 6.27 -1.01 1.35
C TRP A 103 6.06 -0.16 0.11
N ALA A 104 6.77 -0.50 -0.95
CA ALA A 104 6.59 0.08 -2.27
C ALA A 104 5.74 -0.86 -3.13
N PHE A 105 4.85 -0.29 -3.92
CA PHE A 105 3.95 -0.99 -4.81
C PHE A 105 4.01 -0.33 -6.19
N LYS A 106 4.16 -1.15 -7.23
CA LYS A 106 4.09 -0.67 -8.61
C LYS A 106 2.64 -0.51 -9.06
N GLY A 107 2.37 0.61 -9.71
CA GLY A 107 1.10 0.86 -10.39
C GLY A 107 0.99 0.08 -11.70
N ALA A 108 -0.22 -0.37 -12.03
CA ALA A 108 -0.56 -0.93 -13.34
C ALA A 108 -2.03 -0.63 -13.66
N ALA A 109 -2.43 -0.84 -14.93
CA ALA A 109 -3.80 -0.59 -15.40
C ALA A 109 -4.90 -1.34 -14.61
N GLY A 110 -4.55 -2.39 -13.85
CA GLY A 110 -5.46 -3.18 -13.03
C GLY A 110 -5.34 -2.96 -11.52
N GLY A 111 -4.50 -2.02 -11.05
CA GLY A 111 -4.29 -1.76 -9.63
C GLY A 111 -2.81 -1.73 -9.24
N PHE A 112 -2.52 -2.07 -8.00
CA PHE A 112 -1.17 -2.01 -7.43
C PHE A 112 -0.66 -3.41 -7.13
N ALA A 113 0.64 -3.63 -7.32
CA ALA A 113 1.30 -4.89 -6.96
C ALA A 113 2.49 -4.61 -6.04
N PHE A 114 2.64 -5.41 -4.98
CA PHE A 114 3.78 -5.30 -4.07
C PHE A 114 5.09 -5.43 -4.85
N ASP A 115 5.98 -4.44 -4.70
CA ASP A 115 7.29 -4.42 -5.35
C ASP A 115 8.39 -4.83 -4.37
N ARG A 116 8.46 -4.16 -3.22
CA ARG A 116 9.49 -4.41 -2.20
C ARG A 116 9.17 -3.78 -0.85
N GLU A 117 9.86 -4.27 0.17
CA GLU A 117 10.01 -3.56 1.44
C GLU A 117 11.22 -2.61 1.39
N VAL A 118 11.07 -1.46 2.04
CA VAL A 118 12.09 -0.42 2.21
C VAL A 118 12.54 -0.44 3.66
N GLN A 119 13.85 -0.47 3.85
CA GLN A 119 14.51 -0.49 5.16
C GLN A 119 15.13 0.87 5.49
N ASP A 120 15.65 1.02 6.71
CA ASP A 120 16.46 2.14 7.18
C ASP A 120 15.77 3.52 7.20
N VAL A 121 14.44 3.55 7.38
CA VAL A 121 13.66 4.78 7.54
C VAL A 121 12.87 4.68 8.83
N PHE A 122 12.89 5.76 9.60
CA PHE A 122 12.33 5.79 10.94
C PHE A 122 11.45 7.02 11.17
N GLY A 123 10.61 6.95 12.20
CA GLY A 123 9.82 8.07 12.70
C GLY A 123 8.33 7.98 12.39
N THR A 124 7.60 8.99 12.82
CA THR A 124 6.13 9.07 12.70
C THR A 124 5.70 10.19 11.75
N GLU A 125 4.40 10.27 11.46
CA GLU A 125 3.78 11.38 10.71
C GLU A 125 4.50 11.69 9.38
N PRO A 126 4.65 10.70 8.49
CA PRO A 126 5.29 10.91 7.21
C PRO A 126 4.53 11.99 6.43
N ARG A 127 5.27 12.91 5.80
CA ARG A 127 4.71 14.06 5.08
C ARG A 127 5.70 14.64 4.08
N ASN A 128 5.21 15.55 3.22
CA ASN A 128 5.99 16.22 2.18
C ASN A 128 6.64 15.22 1.21
N ALA A 129 5.89 14.18 0.82
CA ALA A 129 6.34 13.19 -0.15
C ALA A 129 6.67 13.85 -1.50
N LYS A 130 7.86 13.56 -2.02
CA LYS A 130 8.30 14.00 -3.35
C LYS A 130 8.88 12.82 -4.10
N PHE A 131 8.14 12.35 -5.08
CA PHE A 131 8.57 11.28 -5.98
C PHE A 131 9.47 11.82 -7.07
N SER A 132 10.43 10.99 -7.45
CA SER A 132 11.28 11.18 -8.63
C SER A 132 11.69 9.80 -9.13
N LYS A 133 12.26 9.72 -10.33
CA LYS A 133 12.63 8.44 -10.95
C LYS A 133 13.52 7.59 -10.02
N GLY A 134 12.96 6.50 -9.51
CA GLY A 134 13.59 5.56 -8.59
C GLY A 134 13.81 6.06 -7.16
N LYS A 135 13.17 7.16 -6.73
CA LYS A 135 13.35 7.69 -5.37
C LYS A 135 12.12 8.35 -4.79
N LEU A 136 12.01 8.31 -3.46
CA LEU A 136 11.07 9.11 -2.67
C LEU A 136 11.85 9.94 -1.64
N ALA A 137 11.63 11.25 -1.64
CA ALA A 137 12.00 12.10 -0.51
C ALA A 137 10.78 12.29 0.40
N ILE A 138 10.93 12.02 1.70
CA ILE A 138 9.84 12.06 2.68
C ILE A 138 10.35 12.61 4.01
N THR A 139 9.52 13.35 4.73
CA THR A 139 9.85 13.87 6.07
C THR A 139 9.07 13.13 7.13
N THR A 140 9.73 12.68 8.19
CA THR A 140 9.10 12.10 9.38
C THR A 140 9.40 12.95 10.62
N THR A 141 8.59 12.77 11.65
CA THR A 141 8.79 13.27 13.01
C THR A 141 9.69 12.28 13.76
N MET A 142 10.72 12.78 14.45
CA MET A 142 11.75 12.00 15.13
C MET A 142 12.14 12.67 16.45
N PRO A 143 12.55 11.90 17.48
CA PRO A 143 13.10 12.49 18.70
C PRO A 143 14.38 13.29 18.41
N LYS A 144 14.52 14.47 19.00
CA LYS A 144 15.79 15.20 19.07
C LYS A 144 16.33 15.18 20.51
N PRO A 145 17.61 15.53 20.75
CA PRO A 145 18.13 15.65 22.12
C PRO A 145 17.24 16.54 22.99
N GLY A 146 16.78 16.00 24.12
CA GLY A 146 15.89 16.69 25.06
C GLY A 146 14.38 16.44 24.85
N ASP A 147 13.96 15.77 23.77
CA ASP A 147 12.55 15.41 23.59
C ASP A 147 12.16 14.23 24.53
N PRO A 148 11.00 14.30 25.22
CA PRO A 148 10.40 13.13 25.84
C PRO A 148 10.03 12.07 24.79
N ARG A 149 10.13 10.78 25.14
CA ARG A 149 9.79 9.67 24.22
C ARG A 149 8.34 9.73 23.69
N CYS A 150 7.40 10.24 24.48
CA CYS A 150 5.99 10.37 24.08
C CYS A 150 5.77 11.39 22.96
N CYS A 151 6.71 12.33 22.82
CA CYS A 151 6.40 13.65 22.28
C CYS A 151 7.57 14.18 21.45
N PRO A 152 7.97 13.45 20.37
CA PRO A 152 9.06 13.89 19.51
C PRO A 152 8.69 15.18 18.77
N THR A 153 9.64 16.10 18.65
CA THR A 153 9.45 17.39 17.94
C THR A 153 10.46 17.60 16.81
N GLY A 154 11.50 16.77 16.75
CA GLY A 154 12.48 16.77 15.66
C GLY A 154 11.85 16.32 14.33
N LYS A 155 12.53 16.68 13.24
CA LYS A 155 12.14 16.32 11.88
C LYS A 155 13.34 15.75 11.15
N LYS A 156 13.14 14.70 10.38
CA LYS A 156 14.17 14.13 9.50
C LYS A 156 13.60 13.88 8.11
N THR A 157 14.32 14.35 7.09
CA THR A 157 14.00 14.02 5.70
C THR A 157 14.86 12.84 5.27
N TRP A 158 14.20 11.82 4.74
CA TRP A 158 14.80 10.60 4.21
C TRP A 158 14.76 10.67 2.69
N THR A 159 15.78 10.08 2.06
CA THR A 159 15.78 9.78 0.63
C THR A 159 15.81 8.28 0.46
N ILE A 160 14.72 7.73 -0.03
CA ILE A 160 14.48 6.29 -0.19
C ILE A 160 14.80 5.92 -1.63
N GLY A 161 15.60 4.87 -1.84
CA GLY A 161 15.80 4.24 -3.15
C GLY A 161 14.68 3.25 -3.46
N LEU A 162 14.08 3.38 -4.64
CA LEU A 162 12.93 2.60 -5.12
C LEU A 162 13.22 1.88 -6.45
N LYS A 163 14.49 1.76 -6.84
CA LYS A 163 14.95 0.96 -7.98
C LYS A 163 16.06 0.03 -7.55
#